data_AF-A0A2V9LXQ2-F1
#
_entry.id   AF-A0A2V9LXQ2-F1
#
_cell.length_a   1.000
_cell.length_b   1.000
_cell.length_c   1.000
_cell.angle_alpha   90.00
_cell.angle_beta   90.00
_cell.angle_gamma   90.00
#
_symmetry.space_group_name_H-M   'P 1'
#
loop_
_entity.id
_entity.type
_entity.pdbx_description
1 polymer ?
#
loop_
_entity_poly.entity_id
_entity_poly.type
_entity_poly.pdbx_seq_one_letter_code
_entity_poly.pdbx_strand_id
1 'polypeptide(L)'
;MTNPTPIAPGTRIGHVHLKVSVLQRSLDFYCGVLGFELMQRMGNAAAFISAGGYHHHIGLNTWESAGGEAPPIGTTGLYHLAILYPSRAELADALRRVIEAGIPLDGTADHGVSEALYLRDPDDNGVELYRDRPEEEWPRDREGKLAMFTRPLDVRSLLAEANGAKLLKTAQYDREAVGPDKP
;
A
#
# COMPACT_ATOMS: atom_id res chain seq x y z
N MET A 1 26.52 -10.43 -27.53
CA MET A 1 25.62 -9.44 -26.89
C MET A 1 26.42 -8.79 -25.78
N THR A 2 26.56 -7.46 -25.78
CA THR A 2 27.26 -6.74 -24.70
C THR A 2 26.36 -6.72 -23.47
N ASN A 3 26.90 -7.11 -22.31
CA ASN A 3 26.16 -6.95 -21.06
C ASN A 3 25.88 -5.46 -20.86
N PRO A 4 24.60 -5.06 -20.69
CA PRO A 4 24.27 -3.66 -20.49
C PRO A 4 24.90 -3.16 -19.19
N THR A 5 25.42 -1.93 -19.19
CA THR A 5 25.88 -1.27 -17.98
C THR A 5 24.70 -1.09 -17.02
N PRO A 6 24.79 -1.56 -15.77
CA PRO A 6 23.74 -1.34 -14.78
C PRO A 6 23.51 0.14 -14.49
N ILE A 7 22.28 0.50 -14.09
CA ILE A 7 22.00 1.83 -13.55
C ILE A 7 22.79 2.07 -12.26
N ALA A 8 23.00 3.34 -11.89
CA ALA A 8 23.75 3.68 -10.68
C ALA A 8 23.03 3.15 -9.42
N PRO A 9 23.75 2.52 -8.45
CA PRO A 9 23.12 1.92 -7.27
C PRO A 9 22.33 2.89 -6.36
N GLY A 10 22.59 4.19 -6.46
CA GLY A 10 21.88 5.23 -5.69
C GLY A 10 20.60 5.74 -6.35
N THR A 11 20.24 5.28 -7.55
CA THR A 11 19.02 5.67 -8.24
C THR A 11 17.79 5.21 -7.44
N ARG A 12 16.81 6.10 -7.29
CA ARG A 12 15.55 5.84 -6.58
C ARG A 12 14.37 6.18 -7.46
N ILE A 13 13.24 5.53 -7.22
CA ILE A 13 11.95 6.00 -7.72
C ILE A 13 11.56 7.22 -6.88
N GLY A 14 11.35 8.37 -7.53
CA GLY A 14 11.05 9.63 -6.84
C GLY A 14 9.57 9.80 -6.50
N HIS A 15 8.69 9.49 -7.45
CA HIS A 15 7.24 9.59 -7.30
C HIS A 15 6.53 8.69 -8.33
N VAL A 16 5.26 8.42 -8.08
CA VAL A 16 4.35 7.76 -9.02
C VAL A 16 3.17 8.67 -9.34
N HIS A 17 2.67 8.61 -10.57
CA HIS A 17 1.43 9.26 -10.96
C HIS A 17 0.35 8.22 -11.21
N LEU A 18 -0.79 8.37 -10.55
CA LEU A 18 -1.97 7.51 -10.72
C LEU A 18 -3.02 8.24 -11.53
N LYS A 19 -3.54 7.54 -12.54
CA LYS A 19 -4.76 7.98 -13.22
C LYS A 19 -5.95 7.67 -12.32
N VAL A 20 -6.78 8.68 -12.11
CA VAL A 20 -7.99 8.59 -11.28
C VAL A 20 -9.15 9.24 -11.99
N SER A 21 -10.35 8.68 -11.88
CA SER A 21 -11.49 9.19 -12.64
C SER A 21 -12.17 10.39 -11.99
N VAL A 22 -12.15 10.45 -10.65
CA VAL A 22 -12.71 11.56 -9.86
C VAL A 22 -11.71 11.99 -8.79
N LEU A 23 -11.03 13.12 -9.00
CA LEU A 23 -9.95 13.60 -8.13
C LEU A 23 -10.33 13.68 -6.65
N GLN A 24 -11.53 14.17 -6.34
CA GLN A 24 -11.96 14.34 -4.95
C GLN A 24 -12.10 13.00 -4.23
N ARG A 25 -12.60 11.96 -4.92
CA ARG A 25 -12.75 10.62 -4.34
C ARG A 25 -11.39 10.03 -3.96
N SER A 26 -10.37 10.24 -4.79
CA SER A 26 -8.99 9.83 -4.50
C SER A 26 -8.40 10.64 -3.35
N LEU A 27 -8.67 11.94 -3.25
CA LEU A 27 -8.25 12.75 -2.10
C LEU A 27 -8.91 12.30 -0.80
N ASP A 28 -10.20 11.97 -0.82
CA ASP A 28 -10.91 11.45 0.35
C ASP A 28 -10.28 10.13 0.85
N PHE A 29 -9.81 9.28 -0.07
CA PHE A 29 -9.07 8.06 0.26
C PHE A 29 -7.64 8.35 0.75
N TYR A 30 -6.79 8.95 -0.10
CA TYR A 30 -5.36 9.08 0.20
C TYR A 30 -5.09 10.09 1.32
N CYS A 31 -5.80 11.22 1.34
CA CYS A 31 -5.65 12.21 2.41
C CYS A 31 -6.59 11.90 3.59
N GLY A 32 -7.86 11.60 3.33
CA GLY A 32 -8.85 11.40 4.40
C GLY A 32 -8.69 10.08 5.16
N VAL A 33 -8.37 8.97 4.47
CA VAL A 33 -8.19 7.66 5.11
C VAL A 33 -6.73 7.39 5.40
N LEU A 34 -5.85 7.46 4.41
CA LEU A 34 -4.43 7.10 4.57
C LEU A 34 -3.59 8.21 5.21
N GLY A 35 -4.09 9.45 5.25
CA GLY A 35 -3.49 10.55 6.02
C GLY A 35 -2.36 11.27 5.30
N PHE A 36 -2.25 11.16 3.97
CA PHE A 36 -1.34 12.01 3.21
C PHE A 36 -1.76 13.47 3.26
N GLU A 37 -0.79 14.36 3.19
CA GLU A 37 -1.00 15.80 3.12
C GLU A 37 -1.09 16.26 1.65
N LEU A 38 -2.00 17.18 1.36
CA LEU A 38 -2.11 17.81 0.05
C LEU A 38 -1.05 18.90 -0.10
N MET A 39 -0.09 18.69 -1.01
CA MET A 39 0.98 19.67 -1.28
C MET A 39 0.54 20.71 -2.30
N GLN A 40 -0.10 20.26 -3.38
CA GLN A 40 -0.53 21.14 -4.45
C GLN A 40 -1.75 20.55 -5.15
N ARG A 41 -2.66 21.43 -5.60
CA ARG A 41 -3.83 21.08 -6.39
C ARG A 41 -3.93 21.95 -7.63
N MET A 42 -4.26 21.34 -8.76
CA MET A 42 -4.47 22.00 -10.05
C MET A 42 -5.93 21.86 -10.46
N GLY A 43 -6.79 22.69 -9.86
CA GLY A 43 -8.24 22.64 -10.05
C GLY A 43 -8.78 21.22 -9.78
N ASN A 44 -9.44 20.65 -10.78
CA ASN A 44 -9.96 19.28 -10.74
C ASN A 44 -9.15 18.28 -11.58
N ALA A 45 -8.03 18.72 -12.18
CA ALA A 45 -7.25 17.91 -13.10
C ALA A 45 -6.13 17.11 -12.42
N ALA A 46 -5.55 17.65 -11.34
CA ALA A 46 -4.49 16.97 -10.60
C ALA A 46 -4.37 17.42 -9.14
N ALA A 47 -3.83 16.54 -8.30
CA ALA A 47 -3.39 16.83 -6.95
C ALA A 47 -2.10 16.05 -6.63
N PHE A 48 -1.24 16.66 -5.82
CA PHE A 48 0.06 16.13 -5.45
C PHE A 48 0.10 15.99 -3.94
N ILE A 49 0.41 14.79 -3.46
CA ILE A 49 0.30 14.43 -2.04
C ILE A 49 1.60 13.83 -1.50
N SER A 50 1.90 14.06 -0.23
CA SER A 50 3.09 13.52 0.44
C SER A 50 2.89 13.34 1.94
N ALA A 51 3.90 12.78 2.60
CA ALA A 51 4.04 12.82 4.05
C ALA A 51 5.34 13.57 4.40
N GLY A 52 5.34 14.34 5.48
CA GLY A 52 6.55 14.97 6.01
C GLY A 52 7.14 16.08 5.14
N GLY A 53 6.31 16.75 4.31
CA GLY A 53 6.73 17.92 3.52
C GLY A 53 7.57 17.63 2.27
N TYR A 54 7.67 16.38 1.81
CA TYR A 54 8.25 16.07 0.50
C TYR A 54 7.44 16.68 -0.66
N HIS A 55 8.07 17.00 -1.79
CA HIS A 55 7.39 17.69 -2.91
C HIS A 55 6.15 16.94 -3.42
N HIS A 56 6.24 15.62 -3.61
CA HIS A 56 5.10 14.68 -3.67
C HIS A 56 5.58 13.23 -3.80
N HIS A 57 4.89 12.30 -3.14
CA HIS A 57 5.10 10.87 -3.35
C HIS A 57 4.18 10.37 -4.47
N ILE A 58 2.94 10.85 -4.48
CA ILE A 58 1.89 10.43 -5.40
C ILE A 58 1.29 11.66 -6.09
N GLY A 59 1.23 11.63 -7.42
CA GLY A 59 0.46 12.55 -8.24
C GLY A 59 -0.85 11.91 -8.69
N LEU A 60 -1.98 12.39 -8.20
CA LEU A 60 -3.32 11.97 -8.62
C LEU A 60 -3.74 12.84 -9.80
N ASN A 61 -4.06 12.26 -10.96
CA ASN A 61 -4.45 13.03 -12.14
C ASN A 61 -5.64 12.42 -12.87
N THR A 62 -6.51 13.28 -13.40
CA THR A 62 -7.66 12.88 -14.22
C THR A 62 -7.36 12.97 -15.72
N TRP A 63 -6.08 13.14 -16.09
CA TRP A 63 -5.66 13.25 -17.48
C TRP A 63 -5.99 11.95 -18.21
N GLU A 64 -6.73 12.06 -19.32
CA GLU A 64 -7.20 10.91 -20.11
C GLU A 64 -8.04 9.88 -19.32
N SER A 65 -8.57 10.25 -18.15
CA SER A 65 -9.30 9.33 -17.26
C SER A 65 -10.50 9.96 -16.54
N ALA A 66 -10.72 11.27 -16.68
CA ALA A 66 -11.84 11.97 -16.06
C ALA A 66 -13.20 11.30 -16.37
N GLY A 67 -13.92 10.87 -15.33
CA GLY A 67 -15.19 10.16 -15.45
C GLY A 67 -15.11 8.76 -16.07
N GLY A 68 -13.90 8.22 -16.27
CA GLY A 68 -13.68 6.86 -16.75
C GLY A 68 -13.87 5.78 -15.69
N GLU A 69 -13.70 4.54 -16.12
CA GLU A 69 -13.82 3.34 -15.29
C GLU A 69 -12.45 2.69 -15.08
N ALA A 70 -12.35 1.84 -14.05
CA ALA A 70 -11.17 1.02 -13.81
C ALA A 70 -10.87 0.09 -15.02
N PRO A 71 -9.58 -0.24 -15.29
CA PRO A 71 -9.24 -1.19 -16.33
C PRO A 71 -9.92 -2.55 -16.10
N PRO A 72 -10.44 -3.21 -17.16
CA PRO A 72 -11.03 -4.54 -17.02
C PRO A 72 -10.07 -5.57 -16.43
N ILE A 73 -10.60 -6.54 -15.69
CA ILE A 73 -9.83 -7.66 -15.13
C ILE A 73 -9.07 -8.39 -16.25
N GLY A 74 -7.79 -8.69 -16.01
CA GLY A 74 -6.94 -9.42 -16.95
C GLY A 74 -6.26 -8.54 -18.01
N THR A 75 -6.43 -7.23 -17.94
CA THR A 75 -5.66 -6.28 -18.75
C THR A 75 -4.33 -5.91 -18.11
N THR A 76 -3.38 -5.42 -18.90
CA THR A 76 -2.12 -4.86 -18.39
C THR A 76 -2.39 -3.56 -17.64
N GLY A 77 -1.70 -3.35 -16.51
CA GLY A 77 -1.83 -2.14 -15.70
C GLY A 77 -0.90 -2.19 -14.49
N LEU A 78 -1.05 -1.21 -13.61
CA LEU A 78 -0.38 -1.22 -12.31
C LEU A 78 -0.90 -2.40 -11.48
N TYR A 79 -0.02 -3.31 -11.04
CA TYR A 79 -0.42 -4.36 -10.12
C TYR A 79 -0.69 -3.80 -8.73
N HIS A 80 0.31 -3.16 -8.12
CA HIS A 80 0.14 -2.29 -6.96
C HIS A 80 1.28 -1.27 -6.86
N LEU A 81 1.08 -0.24 -6.04
CA LEU A 81 2.14 0.58 -5.46
C LEU A 81 2.28 0.27 -3.96
N ALA A 82 3.50 0.19 -3.47
CA ALA A 82 3.76 -0.12 -2.06
C ALA A 82 4.16 1.12 -1.26
N ILE A 83 3.55 1.28 -0.08
CA ILE A 83 3.78 2.39 0.86
C ILE A 83 4.41 1.82 2.12
N LEU A 84 5.68 2.18 2.35
CA LEU A 84 6.46 1.74 3.50
C LEU A 84 6.16 2.61 4.73
N TYR A 85 5.70 1.98 5.81
CA TYR A 85 5.52 2.59 7.12
C TYR A 85 6.77 2.36 7.99
N PRO A 86 7.14 3.35 8.83
CA PRO A 86 8.39 3.29 9.60
C PRO A 86 8.37 2.29 10.76
N SER A 87 7.19 1.94 11.29
CA SER A 87 7.06 0.87 12.27
C SER A 87 5.73 0.12 12.15
N ARG A 88 5.65 -0.98 12.89
CA ARG A 88 4.45 -1.82 13.01
C ARG A 88 3.26 -1.05 13.61
N ALA A 89 3.52 -0.09 14.49
CA ALA A 89 2.46 0.72 15.12
C ALA A 89 1.81 1.70 14.12
N GLU A 90 2.58 2.36 13.24
CA GLU A 90 1.98 3.22 12.22
C GLU A 90 1.24 2.41 11.14
N LEU A 91 1.74 1.20 10.80
CA LEU A 91 0.99 0.28 9.94
C LEU A 91 -0.34 -0.14 10.59
N ALA A 92 -0.33 -0.42 11.89
CA ALA A 92 -1.52 -0.76 12.65
C ALA A 92 -2.55 0.39 12.70
N ASP A 93 -2.09 1.63 12.88
CA ASP A 93 -2.98 2.80 12.82
C ASP A 93 -3.58 3.00 11.43
N ALA A 94 -2.80 2.81 10.36
CA ALA A 94 -3.32 2.85 9.00
C ALA A 94 -4.39 1.77 8.77
N LEU A 95 -4.14 0.53 9.22
CA LEU A 95 -5.12 -0.55 9.17
C LEU A 95 -6.40 -0.21 9.93
N ARG A 96 -6.28 0.35 11.14
CA ARG A 96 -7.44 0.80 11.94
C ARG A 96 -8.30 1.79 11.16
N ARG A 97 -7.69 2.80 10.53
CA ARG A 97 -8.39 3.81 9.71
C ARG A 97 -9.05 3.20 8.47
N VAL A 98 -8.39 2.27 7.80
CA VAL A 98 -8.95 1.52 6.65
C VAL A 98 -10.21 0.75 7.07
N ILE A 99 -10.17 0.04 8.21
CA ILE A 99 -11.32 -0.69 8.74
C ILE A 99 -12.45 0.25 9.15
N GLU A 100 -12.15 1.36 9.83
CA GLU A 100 -13.14 2.36 10.25
C GLU A 100 -13.83 3.03 9.05
N ALA A 101 -13.12 3.20 7.94
CA ALA A 101 -13.67 3.70 6.69
C ALA A 101 -14.48 2.65 5.90
N GLY A 102 -14.52 1.39 6.37
CA GLY A 102 -15.24 0.30 5.72
C GLY A 102 -14.61 -0.17 4.40
N ILE A 103 -13.31 0.06 4.21
CA ILE A 103 -12.59 -0.34 3.00
C ILE A 103 -12.17 -1.81 3.13
N PRO A 104 -12.52 -2.67 2.16
CA PRO A 104 -12.12 -4.07 2.19
C PRO A 104 -10.61 -4.21 1.92
N LEU A 105 -10.03 -5.26 2.48
CA LEU A 105 -8.69 -5.71 2.12
C LEU A 105 -8.83 -6.81 1.06
N ASP A 106 -8.03 -6.74 0.01
CA ASP A 106 -7.86 -7.81 -0.98
C ASP A 106 -7.06 -8.99 -0.38
N GLY A 107 -6.20 -8.72 0.60
CA GLY A 107 -5.40 -9.73 1.28
C GLY A 107 -4.47 -9.17 2.34
N THR A 108 -3.86 -10.06 3.12
CA THR A 108 -2.82 -9.73 4.11
C THR A 108 -1.76 -10.82 4.10
N ALA A 109 -0.50 -10.44 4.34
CA ALA A 109 0.61 -11.39 4.31
C ALA A 109 1.70 -11.05 5.32
N ASP A 110 2.26 -12.09 5.94
CA ASP A 110 3.56 -12.06 6.59
C ASP A 110 4.57 -12.74 5.66
N HIS A 111 5.53 -11.95 5.18
CA HIS A 111 6.57 -12.44 4.28
C HIS A 111 7.84 -12.92 5.01
N GLY A 112 7.85 -12.86 6.34
CA GLY A 112 9.02 -13.10 7.19
C GLY A 112 10.05 -11.97 7.17
N VAL A 113 10.05 -11.13 6.13
CA VAL A 113 10.85 -9.90 6.03
C VAL A 113 10.01 -8.64 6.17
N SER A 114 8.71 -8.74 5.89
CA SER A 114 7.74 -7.64 5.96
C SER A 114 6.36 -8.15 6.36
N GLU A 115 5.53 -7.26 6.89
CA GLU A 115 4.09 -7.47 7.09
C GLU A 115 3.34 -6.52 6.15
N ALA A 116 2.40 -7.04 5.36
CA ALA A 116 1.75 -6.31 4.27
C ALA A 116 0.23 -6.45 4.28
N LEU A 117 -0.44 -5.37 3.87
CA LEU A 117 -1.88 -5.24 3.69
C LEU A 117 -2.15 -4.83 2.25
N TYR A 118 -3.00 -5.58 1.54
CA TYR A 118 -3.36 -5.31 0.15
C TYR A 118 -4.79 -4.81 0.07
N LEU A 119 -5.00 -3.73 -0.68
CA LEU A 119 -6.30 -3.11 -0.89
C LEU A 119 -6.34 -2.38 -2.24
N ARG A 120 -7.52 -1.90 -2.60
CA ARG A 120 -7.75 -1.08 -3.80
C ARG A 120 -7.98 0.37 -3.40
N ASP A 121 -7.44 1.29 -4.19
CA ASP A 121 -7.89 2.68 -4.16
C ASP A 121 -9.28 2.80 -4.83
N PRO A 122 -9.92 3.99 -4.84
CA PRO A 122 -11.25 4.16 -5.41
C PRO A 122 -11.37 3.94 -6.93
N ASP A 123 -10.26 3.78 -7.62
CA ASP A 123 -10.15 3.56 -9.07
C ASP A 123 -9.55 2.17 -9.39
N ASP A 124 -9.59 1.26 -8.41
CA ASP A 124 -9.06 -0.11 -8.44
C ASP A 124 -7.55 -0.24 -8.68
N ASN A 125 -6.78 0.84 -8.50
CA ASN A 125 -5.33 0.72 -8.43
C ASN A 125 -4.96 -0.09 -7.19
N GLY A 126 -4.08 -1.09 -7.36
CA GLY A 126 -3.58 -1.84 -6.22
C GLY A 126 -2.73 -0.96 -5.30
N VAL A 127 -2.96 -1.08 -4.01
CA VAL A 127 -2.17 -0.42 -2.97
C VAL A 127 -1.71 -1.50 -2.00
N GLU A 128 -0.43 -1.45 -1.64
CA GLU A 128 0.15 -2.24 -0.56
C GLU A 128 0.59 -1.27 0.55
N LEU A 129 0.11 -1.50 1.77
CA LEU A 129 0.62 -0.84 2.97
C LEU A 129 1.48 -1.87 3.71
N TYR A 130 2.76 -1.56 3.91
CA TYR A 130 3.66 -2.53 4.52
C TYR A 130 4.67 -1.89 5.45
N ARG A 131 5.27 -2.72 6.29
CA ARG A 131 6.46 -2.36 7.07
C ARG A 131 7.49 -3.46 6.92
N ASP A 132 8.76 -3.08 6.90
CA ASP A 132 9.87 -4.02 6.98
C ASP A 132 10.16 -4.42 8.43
N ARG A 133 10.51 -5.69 8.64
CA ARG A 133 11.14 -6.14 9.88
C ARG A 133 12.60 -5.67 9.90
N PRO A 134 13.17 -5.43 11.09
CA PRO A 134 14.63 -5.29 11.21
C PRO A 134 15.34 -6.46 10.50
N GLU A 135 16.40 -6.17 9.75
CA GLU A 135 17.09 -7.19 8.93
C GLU A 135 17.63 -8.35 9.79
N GLU A 136 17.93 -8.08 11.06
CA GLU A 136 18.39 -9.07 12.03
C GLU A 136 17.33 -10.13 12.34
N GLU A 137 16.05 -9.82 12.15
CA GLU A 137 14.93 -10.74 12.34
C GLU A 137 14.61 -11.56 11.09
N TRP A 138 15.23 -11.27 9.94
CA TRP A 138 14.90 -11.92 8.68
C TRP A 138 15.23 -13.42 8.72
N PRO A 139 14.32 -14.29 8.22
CA PRO A 139 14.53 -15.73 8.26
C PRO A 139 15.71 -16.13 7.39
N ARG A 140 16.59 -16.96 7.93
CA ARG A 140 17.75 -17.51 7.21
C ARG A 140 17.78 -19.03 7.30
N ASP A 141 18.18 -19.68 6.22
CA ASP A 141 18.44 -21.11 6.20
C ASP A 141 19.73 -21.47 6.95
N ARG A 142 20.10 -22.76 6.98
CA ARG A 142 21.29 -23.25 7.69
C ARG A 142 22.59 -22.72 7.07
N GLU A 143 22.53 -22.30 5.82
CA GLU A 143 23.61 -21.74 5.03
C GLU A 143 23.67 -20.20 5.13
N GLY A 144 22.75 -19.59 5.91
CA GLY A 144 22.68 -18.15 6.15
C GLY A 144 22.00 -17.34 5.04
N LYS A 145 21.40 -18.00 4.04
CA LYS A 145 20.68 -17.34 2.93
C LYS A 145 19.27 -16.97 3.36
N LEU A 146 18.76 -15.89 2.76
CA LEU A 146 17.40 -15.41 3.02
C LEU A 146 16.37 -16.49 2.65
N ALA A 147 15.51 -16.82 3.61
CA ALA A 147 14.48 -17.85 3.49
C ALA A 147 13.08 -17.23 3.67
N MET A 148 12.68 -16.37 2.73
CA MET A 148 11.34 -15.75 2.72
C MET A 148 10.25 -16.82 2.65
N PHE A 149 9.11 -16.50 3.25
CA PHE A 149 7.88 -17.29 3.16
C PHE A 149 6.71 -16.36 2.86
N THR A 150 5.53 -16.91 2.59
CA THR A 150 4.28 -16.15 2.60
C THR A 150 3.31 -16.90 3.49
N ARG A 151 2.83 -16.25 4.54
CA ARG A 151 1.88 -16.82 5.51
C ARG A 151 0.76 -15.82 5.79
N PRO A 152 -0.40 -16.29 6.28
CA PRO A 152 -1.43 -15.39 6.78
C PRO A 152 -0.85 -14.48 7.88
N LEU A 153 -1.10 -13.18 7.75
CA LEU A 153 -0.74 -12.21 8.77
C LEU A 153 -1.69 -12.34 9.97
N ASP A 154 -1.17 -12.26 11.20
CA ASP A 154 -2.01 -12.10 12.39
C ASP A 154 -2.50 -10.64 12.48
N VAL A 155 -3.62 -10.37 11.79
CA VAL A 155 -4.26 -9.05 11.71
C VAL A 155 -4.69 -8.54 13.09
N ARG A 156 -5.09 -9.44 14.00
CA ARG A 156 -5.49 -9.07 15.37
C ARG A 156 -4.28 -8.61 16.18
N SER A 157 -3.16 -9.32 16.06
CA SER A 157 -1.88 -8.93 16.67
C SER A 157 -1.40 -7.60 16.12
N LEU A 158 -1.52 -7.36 14.81
CA LEU A 158 -1.15 -6.08 14.21
C LEU A 158 -2.03 -4.95 14.76
N LEU A 159 -3.36 -5.11 14.73
CA LEU A 159 -4.29 -4.08 15.23
C LEU A 159 -4.09 -3.72 16.70
N ALA A 160 -3.60 -4.66 17.52
CA ALA A 160 -3.31 -4.40 18.92
C ALA A 160 -2.17 -3.38 19.15
N GLU A 161 -1.32 -3.12 18.14
CA GLU A 161 -0.27 -2.10 18.16
C GLU A 161 -0.81 -0.67 17.95
N ALA A 162 -2.05 -0.52 17.48
CA ALA A 162 -2.65 0.79 17.26
C ALA A 162 -2.97 1.45 18.62
N ASN A 163 -2.32 2.57 18.93
CA ASN A 163 -2.63 3.37 20.12
C ASN A 163 -4.12 3.81 20.11
N GLY A 164 -4.86 3.51 21.19
CA GLY A 164 -6.26 3.95 21.37
C GLY A 164 -7.35 2.93 21.02
N ALA A 165 -7.02 1.67 20.79
CA ALA A 165 -8.00 0.64 20.44
C ALA A 165 -8.96 0.30 21.60
N LYS A 166 -10.16 0.90 21.60
CA LYS A 166 -11.36 0.14 22.01
C LYS A 166 -11.47 -0.99 20.99
N LEU A 167 -11.30 -2.24 21.45
CA LEU A 167 -11.40 -3.45 20.64
C LEU A 167 -12.64 -3.40 19.71
N LEU A 168 -12.43 -3.03 18.45
CA LEU A 168 -13.46 -3.14 17.42
C LEU A 168 -13.68 -4.63 17.14
N LYS A 169 -14.93 -5.01 16.87
CA LYS A 169 -15.30 -6.40 16.56
C LYS A 169 -14.65 -6.82 15.23
N THR A 170 -13.52 -7.51 15.29
CA THR A 170 -12.72 -8.01 14.15
C THR A 170 -13.36 -9.20 13.41
N ALA A 171 -14.67 -9.44 13.54
CA ALA A 171 -15.32 -10.67 13.08
C ALA A 171 -15.33 -10.87 11.55
N GLN A 172 -15.07 -9.82 10.76
CA GLN A 172 -15.14 -9.90 9.29
C GLN A 172 -13.80 -10.29 8.62
N TYR A 173 -12.66 -10.13 9.28
CA TYR A 173 -11.34 -10.36 8.66
C TYR A 173 -10.71 -11.73 9.00
N ASP A 174 -11.37 -12.53 9.84
CA ASP A 174 -10.86 -13.86 10.27
C ASP A 174 -11.11 -15.00 9.25
N ARG A 175 -11.85 -14.78 8.15
CA ARG A 175 -12.33 -15.91 7.34
C ARG A 175 -12.12 -15.85 5.83
N GLU A 176 -11.66 -14.76 5.24
CA GLU A 176 -11.49 -14.69 3.78
C GLU A 176 -10.23 -13.89 3.40
N ALA A 177 -9.06 -14.49 3.61
CA ALA A 177 -7.82 -14.03 2.98
C ALA A 177 -6.98 -15.24 2.56
N VAL A 178 -7.59 -16.12 1.76
CA VAL A 178 -6.87 -17.06 0.91
C VAL A 178 -7.42 -16.87 -0.50
N GLY A 179 -7.03 -15.76 -1.13
CA GLY A 179 -6.88 -15.79 -2.58
C GLY A 179 -5.74 -16.76 -2.91
N PRO A 180 -5.84 -17.57 -3.98
CA PRO A 180 -4.78 -18.51 -4.31
C PRO A 180 -3.46 -17.74 -4.44
N ASP A 181 -2.38 -18.32 -3.90
CA ASP A 181 -1.00 -17.90 -4.18
C ASP A 181 -0.92 -17.53 -5.66
N LYS A 182 -0.92 -16.23 -5.95
CA LYS A 182 -0.67 -15.75 -7.30
C LYS A 182 0.84 -15.54 -7.41
N PRO A 183 1.43 -16.05 -8.50
CA PRO A 183 2.87 -16.25 -8.65
C PRO A 183 3.68 -14.96 -8.56
#